data_AF-A0A286EVB3-F1
#
_entry.id   AF-A0A286EVB3-F1
#
_cell.length_a   1.000
_cell.length_b   1.000
_cell.length_c   1.000
_cell.angle_alpha   90.00
_cell.angle_beta   90.00
_cell.angle_gamma   90.00
#
_symmetry.space_group_name_H-M   'P 1'
#
loop_
_entity.id
_entity.type
_entity.pdbx_description
1 polymer ?
#
loop_
_entity_poly.entity_id
_entity_poly.type
_entity_poly.pdbx_seq_one_letter_code
_entity_poly.pdbx_strand_id
1 'polypeptide(L)'
;MTSTTTLRPVGRLRRMSSLRRISLAGGLLYLITFIASLPALKLYADVVNQNDYISTAGSNTPLLWGAWLEIITAIAGIGTAVVLYPVTKRVSATAAIGFVTSRVVEAALIGVGVVSLLAIVTLRHEFAASTGAQRDALEVTGRALVAVRQWTFLVGPGLIAGVNGLFLGYVMYRSRLVPRIIPTIGLIGAPLILVSATATIFGVWDQLSVAGAVFGFPVAAWELSLGMWLTFKGFRPTTLTLDTVVAPDTFGSVIDSAPEAIAIG
;
A
#
# COMPACT_ATOMS: atom_id res chain seq x y z
N MET A 1 14.18 -55.72 35.38
CA MET A 1 14.77 -54.45 34.91
C MET A 1 13.85 -53.89 33.85
N THR A 2 12.98 -52.95 34.22
CA THR A 2 11.99 -52.33 33.33
C THR A 2 12.44 -50.91 33.02
N SER A 3 13.04 -50.72 31.84
CA SER A 3 13.53 -49.41 31.38
C SER A 3 12.35 -48.50 31.04
N THR A 4 12.22 -47.42 31.80
CA THR A 4 11.24 -46.35 31.55
C THR A 4 11.85 -45.36 30.56
N THR A 5 11.41 -45.41 29.30
CA THR A 5 11.82 -44.44 28.27
C THR A 5 11.04 -43.13 28.47
N THR A 6 11.67 -42.17 29.15
CA THR A 6 11.21 -40.78 29.19
C THR A 6 11.44 -40.11 27.83
N LEU A 7 10.36 -39.86 27.08
CA LEU A 7 10.39 -39.02 25.88
C LEU A 7 10.62 -37.56 26.28
N ARG A 8 11.79 -37.01 25.92
CA ARG A 8 12.09 -35.57 26.02
C ARG A 8 11.16 -34.78 25.08
N PRO A 9 10.56 -33.66 25.52
CA PRO A 9 9.88 -32.76 24.61
C PRO A 9 10.94 -32.05 23.75
N VAL A 10 10.99 -32.39 22.47
CA VAL A 10 11.77 -31.64 21.47
C VAL A 10 11.18 -30.24 21.38
N GLY A 11 12.00 -29.23 21.70
CA GLY A 11 11.61 -27.83 21.63
C GLY A 11 11.08 -27.45 20.25
N ARG A 12 9.78 -27.20 20.13
CA ARG A 12 9.19 -26.50 18.98
C ARG A 12 9.75 -25.08 18.97
N LEU A 13 10.83 -24.86 18.22
CA LEU A 13 11.06 -23.54 17.62
C LEU A 13 9.74 -23.16 16.93
N ARG A 14 9.09 -22.11 17.44
CA ARG A 14 7.73 -21.70 17.10
C ARG A 14 7.69 -21.23 15.64
N ARG A 15 7.65 -22.18 14.69
CA ARG A 15 7.47 -21.90 13.28
C ARG A 15 6.14 -21.16 13.14
N MET A 16 6.20 -19.87 12.80
CA MET A 16 4.99 -19.09 12.56
C MET A 16 4.14 -19.79 11.51
N SER A 17 2.85 -19.97 11.79
CA SER A 17 1.91 -20.50 10.80
C SER A 17 1.88 -19.61 9.56
N SER A 18 1.62 -20.20 8.39
CA SER A 18 1.58 -19.48 7.11
C SER A 18 0.62 -18.30 7.14
N LEU A 19 -0.54 -18.43 7.81
CA LEU A 19 -1.47 -17.33 8.03
C LEU A 19 -0.91 -16.21 8.90
N ARG A 20 -0.14 -16.55 9.94
CA ARG A 20 0.50 -15.52 10.78
C ARG A 20 1.52 -14.73 9.96
N ARG A 21 2.32 -15.41 9.12
CA ARG A 21 3.28 -14.76 8.21
C ARG A 21 2.57 -13.81 7.24
N ILE A 22 1.49 -14.25 6.61
CA ILE A 22 0.68 -13.41 5.71
C ILE A 22 0.14 -12.19 6.45
N SER A 23 -0.46 -12.39 7.64
CA SER A 23 -0.99 -11.26 8.42
C SER A 23 0.11 -10.27 8.82
N LEU A 24 1.27 -10.76 9.28
CA LEU A 24 2.37 -9.91 9.70
C LEU A 24 2.95 -9.13 8.51
N ALA A 25 3.21 -9.79 7.38
CA ALA A 25 3.72 -9.15 6.19
C ALA A 25 2.73 -8.10 5.65
N GLY A 26 1.43 -8.43 5.56
CA GLY A 26 0.41 -7.48 5.14
C GLY A 26 0.27 -6.29 6.09
N GLY A 27 0.37 -6.53 7.40
CA GLY A 27 0.34 -5.48 8.41
C GLY A 27 1.54 -4.54 8.32
N LEU A 28 2.75 -5.08 8.22
CA LEU A 28 3.98 -4.29 8.10
C LEU A 28 3.98 -3.44 6.82
N LEU A 29 3.54 -4.01 5.68
CA LEU A 29 3.46 -3.27 4.43
C LEU A 29 2.48 -2.09 4.53
N TYR A 30 1.34 -2.25 5.21
CA TYR A 30 0.46 -1.12 5.51
C TYR A 30 1.12 -0.08 6.42
N LEU A 31 1.90 -0.47 7.43
CA LEU A 31 2.59 0.51 8.27
C LEU A 31 3.69 1.24 7.49
N ILE A 32 4.37 0.55 6.57
CA ILE A 32 5.38 1.15 5.69
C ILE A 32 4.76 2.24 4.81
N THR A 33 3.54 2.06 4.28
CA THR A 33 2.90 3.11 3.47
C THR A 33 2.72 4.41 4.26
N PHE A 34 2.34 4.34 5.55
CA PHE A 34 2.23 5.54 6.41
C PHE A 34 3.60 6.14 6.74
N ILE A 35 4.57 5.30 7.11
CA ILE A 35 5.92 5.75 7.48
C ILE A 35 6.62 6.43 6.30
N ALA A 36 6.37 5.96 5.07
CA ALA A 36 6.97 6.53 3.87
C ALA A 36 6.19 7.74 3.32
N SER A 37 4.85 7.69 3.28
CA SER A 37 4.05 8.78 2.69
C SER A 37 4.04 10.06 3.52
N LEU A 38 3.98 9.98 4.86
CA LEU A 38 3.87 11.18 5.70
C LEU A 38 5.10 12.10 5.61
N PRO A 39 6.36 11.60 5.66
CA PRO A 39 7.52 12.44 5.43
C PRO A 39 7.62 12.92 3.98
N ALA A 40 7.23 12.11 2.99
CA ALA A 40 7.25 12.51 1.58
C ALA A 40 6.42 13.78 1.33
N LEU A 41 5.22 13.88 1.92
CA LEU A 41 4.38 15.08 1.84
C LEU A 41 5.09 16.34 2.35
N LYS A 42 5.85 16.23 3.44
CA LYS A 42 6.63 17.36 3.98
C LYS A 42 7.81 17.72 3.08
N LEU A 43 8.50 16.72 2.55
CA LEU A 43 9.66 16.92 1.66
C LEU A 43 9.28 17.59 0.34
N TYR A 44 8.02 17.45 -0.08
CA TYR A 44 7.47 18.09 -1.27
C TYR A 44 6.75 19.42 -1.01
N ALA A 45 6.61 19.83 0.25
CA ALA A 45 5.85 21.02 0.60
C ALA A 45 6.36 22.26 -0.14
N ASP A 46 7.68 22.44 -0.24
CA ASP A 46 8.26 23.59 -0.92
C ASP A 46 7.98 23.56 -2.43
N VAL A 47 8.04 22.38 -3.06
CA VAL A 47 7.80 22.22 -4.51
C VAL A 47 6.34 22.46 -4.88
N VAL A 48 5.44 22.02 -4.01
CA VAL A 48 3.99 22.07 -4.24
C VAL A 48 3.41 23.42 -3.88
N ASN A 49 3.91 24.07 -2.83
CA ASN A 49 3.32 25.29 -2.28
C ASN A 49 4.01 26.58 -2.73
N GLN A 50 5.24 26.51 -3.25
CA GLN A 50 6.00 27.70 -3.66
C GLN A 50 6.04 27.81 -5.19
N ASN A 51 5.49 28.89 -5.73
CA ASN A 51 5.46 29.16 -7.17
C ASN A 51 6.86 29.39 -7.77
N ASP A 52 7.86 29.66 -6.93
CA ASP A 52 9.23 30.01 -7.27
C ASP A 52 10.23 28.87 -7.02
N TYR A 53 9.79 27.67 -6.62
CA TYR A 53 10.70 26.55 -6.30
C TYR A 53 11.69 26.22 -7.43
N ILE A 54 11.23 26.32 -8.69
CA ILE A 54 12.06 26.08 -9.88
C ILE A 54 13.11 27.18 -10.04
N SER A 55 12.76 28.42 -9.69
CA SER A 55 13.60 29.60 -9.85
C SER A 55 14.56 29.87 -8.69
N THR A 56 14.28 29.32 -7.52
CA THR A 56 15.09 29.52 -6.31
C THR A 56 16.26 28.55 -6.27
N ALA A 57 17.48 29.07 -6.12
CA ALA A 57 18.66 28.26 -5.95
C ALA A 57 18.59 27.47 -4.64
N GLY A 58 18.86 26.16 -4.68
CA GLY A 58 18.79 25.33 -3.48
C GLY A 58 19.04 23.85 -3.75
N SER A 59 19.07 23.07 -2.68
CA SER A 59 19.30 21.63 -2.77
C SER A 59 18.08 20.89 -3.36
N ASN A 60 18.35 19.89 -4.21
CA ASN A 60 17.36 18.93 -4.70
C ASN A 60 17.19 17.72 -3.76
N THR A 61 17.96 17.62 -2.68
CA THR A 61 17.96 16.48 -1.76
C THR A 61 16.57 16.15 -1.18
N PRO A 62 15.74 17.13 -0.74
CA PRO A 62 14.39 16.83 -0.25
C PRO A 62 13.51 16.18 -1.32
N LEU A 63 13.57 16.68 -2.55
CA LEU A 63 12.81 16.18 -3.70
C LEU A 63 13.19 14.73 -4.04
N LEU A 64 14.49 14.41 -4.01
CA LEU A 64 15.00 13.06 -4.24
C LEU A 64 14.57 12.09 -3.12
N TRP A 65 14.65 12.49 -1.86
CA TRP A 65 14.20 11.64 -0.75
C TRP A 65 12.69 11.44 -0.76
N GLY A 66 11.90 12.48 -1.07
CA GLY A 66 10.47 12.35 -1.25
C GLY A 66 10.13 11.35 -2.35
N ALA A 67 10.87 11.37 -3.47
CA ALA A 67 10.66 10.45 -4.60
C ALA A 67 10.92 9.00 -4.20
N TRP A 68 12.01 8.76 -3.48
CA TRP A 68 12.31 7.44 -2.94
C TRP A 68 11.24 6.92 -1.97
N LEU A 69 10.72 7.78 -1.09
CA LEU A 69 9.67 7.40 -0.16
C LEU A 69 8.34 7.08 -0.85
N GLU A 70 7.98 7.80 -1.90
CA GLU A 70 6.78 7.47 -2.68
C GLU A 70 6.93 6.18 -3.48
N ILE A 71 8.12 5.88 -4.01
CA ILE A 71 8.41 4.58 -4.62
C ILE A 71 8.22 3.45 -3.60
N ILE A 72 8.74 3.62 -2.38
CA ILE A 72 8.55 2.65 -1.29
C ILE A 72 7.05 2.51 -0.96
N THR A 73 6.32 3.62 -0.91
CA THR A 73 4.86 3.62 -0.67
C THR A 73 4.11 2.84 -1.73
N ALA A 74 4.42 3.06 -3.01
CA ALA A 74 3.80 2.37 -4.15
C ALA A 74 4.08 0.85 -4.11
N ILE A 75 5.33 0.46 -3.87
CA ILE A 75 5.72 -0.95 -3.76
C ILE A 75 5.05 -1.61 -2.55
N ALA A 76 5.02 -0.92 -1.41
CA ALA A 76 4.35 -1.42 -0.20
C ALA A 76 2.85 -1.59 -0.44
N GLY A 77 2.19 -0.63 -1.11
CA GLY A 77 0.79 -0.69 -1.50
C GLY A 77 0.47 -1.92 -2.34
N ILE A 78 1.21 -2.17 -3.43
CA ILE A 78 1.06 -3.39 -4.25
C ILE A 78 1.32 -4.64 -3.39
N GLY A 79 2.39 -4.60 -2.61
CA GLY A 79 2.79 -5.69 -1.72
C GLY A 79 1.68 -6.11 -0.76
N THR A 80 0.93 -5.14 -0.19
CA THR A 80 -0.20 -5.47 0.70
C THR A 80 -1.24 -6.32 -0.01
N ALA A 81 -1.60 -5.97 -1.25
CA ALA A 81 -2.60 -6.71 -2.02
C ALA A 81 -2.12 -8.10 -2.41
N VAL A 82 -0.88 -8.21 -2.88
CA VAL A 82 -0.29 -9.51 -3.27
C VAL A 82 -0.17 -10.43 -2.06
N VAL A 83 0.31 -9.94 -0.93
CA VAL A 83 0.47 -10.75 0.29
C VAL A 83 -0.88 -11.22 0.82
N LEU A 84 -1.91 -10.36 0.79
CA LEU A 84 -3.24 -10.71 1.28
C LEU A 84 -4.06 -11.56 0.29
N TYR A 85 -3.68 -11.59 -1.00
CA TYR A 85 -4.40 -12.28 -2.07
C TYR A 85 -4.80 -13.74 -1.75
N PRO A 86 -3.92 -14.61 -1.20
CA PRO A 86 -4.29 -16.00 -0.91
C PRO A 86 -5.43 -16.13 0.10
N VAL A 87 -5.61 -15.14 0.96
CA VAL A 87 -6.65 -15.09 1.99
C VAL A 87 -7.91 -14.42 1.43
N THR A 88 -7.76 -13.28 0.75
CA THR A 88 -8.91 -12.52 0.24
C THR A 88 -9.66 -13.27 -0.86
N LYS A 89 -8.95 -13.99 -1.73
CA LYS A 89 -9.55 -14.78 -2.82
C LYS A 89 -10.48 -15.90 -2.35
N ARG A 90 -10.29 -16.40 -1.12
CA ARG A 90 -11.15 -17.43 -0.51
C ARG A 90 -12.53 -16.90 -0.12
N VAL A 91 -12.66 -15.59 0.01
CA VAL A 91 -13.91 -14.91 0.34
C VAL A 91 -14.62 -14.46 -0.93
N SER A 92 -13.87 -13.82 -1.83
CA SER A 92 -14.34 -13.40 -3.14
C SER A 92 -13.15 -13.22 -4.07
N ALA A 93 -13.08 -14.03 -5.13
CA ALA A 93 -12.05 -13.91 -6.16
C ALA A 93 -12.12 -12.55 -6.87
N THR A 94 -13.34 -12.09 -7.20
CA THR A 94 -13.56 -10.80 -7.85
C THR A 94 -13.07 -9.63 -7.00
N ALA A 95 -13.39 -9.59 -5.70
CA ALA A 95 -12.92 -8.52 -4.83
C ALA A 95 -11.40 -8.59 -4.58
N ALA A 96 -10.83 -9.79 -4.51
CA ALA A 96 -9.38 -9.96 -4.37
C ALA A 96 -8.62 -9.46 -5.60
N ILE A 97 -9.08 -9.79 -6.80
CA ILE A 97 -8.51 -9.29 -8.06
C ILE A 97 -8.71 -7.78 -8.13
N GLY A 98 -9.92 -7.29 -7.84
CA GLY A 98 -10.22 -5.85 -7.79
C GLY A 98 -9.26 -5.08 -6.90
N PHE A 99 -8.98 -5.58 -5.69
CA PHE A 99 -8.02 -4.96 -4.77
C PHE A 99 -6.58 -4.95 -5.30
N VAL A 100 -6.12 -6.04 -5.92
CA VAL A 100 -4.77 -6.08 -6.52
C VAL A 100 -4.68 -5.10 -7.69
N THR A 101 -5.65 -5.13 -8.59
CA THR A 101 -5.68 -4.26 -9.77
C THR A 101 -5.75 -2.79 -9.35
N SER A 102 -6.60 -2.42 -8.39
CA SER A 102 -6.70 -1.04 -7.92
C SER A 102 -5.41 -0.57 -7.23
N ARG A 103 -4.73 -1.42 -6.45
CA ARG A 103 -3.41 -1.08 -5.87
C ARG A 103 -2.33 -0.88 -6.93
N VAL A 104 -2.37 -1.65 -8.02
CA VAL A 104 -1.44 -1.46 -9.15
C VAL A 104 -1.70 -0.14 -9.87
N VAL A 105 -2.98 0.19 -10.12
CA VAL A 105 -3.36 1.48 -10.74
C VAL A 105 -2.95 2.66 -9.86
N GLU A 106 -3.20 2.59 -8.56
CA GLU A 106 -2.78 3.60 -7.59
C GLU A 106 -1.26 3.80 -7.60
N ALA A 107 -0.51 2.70 -7.53
CA ALA A 107 0.96 2.73 -7.58
C ALA A 107 1.50 3.31 -8.89
N ALA A 108 0.85 3.03 -10.02
CA ALA A 108 1.22 3.61 -11.31
C ALA A 108 1.02 5.14 -11.32
N LEU A 109 -0.10 5.64 -10.77
CA LEU A 109 -0.37 7.07 -10.65
C LEU A 109 0.63 7.78 -9.72
N ILE A 110 0.99 7.14 -8.60
CA ILE A 110 2.08 7.61 -7.73
C ILE A 110 3.39 7.69 -8.54
N GLY A 111 3.71 6.65 -9.32
CA GLY A 111 4.89 6.61 -10.17
C GLY A 111 4.95 7.76 -11.18
N VAL A 112 3.84 8.08 -11.85
CA VAL A 112 3.75 9.24 -12.76
C VAL A 112 4.02 10.55 -12.01
N GLY A 113 3.49 10.69 -10.79
CA GLY A 113 3.76 11.84 -9.95
C GLY A 113 5.24 11.95 -9.55
N VAL A 114 5.87 10.83 -9.20
CA VAL A 114 7.31 10.78 -8.88
C VAL A 114 8.16 11.18 -10.08
N VAL A 115 7.90 10.63 -11.26
CA VAL A 115 8.64 10.96 -12.49
C VAL A 115 8.48 12.44 -12.83
N SER A 116 7.28 13.00 -12.65
CA SER A 116 7.02 14.43 -12.88
C SER A 116 7.89 15.31 -11.98
N LEU A 117 8.03 14.95 -10.70
CA LEU A 117 8.90 15.68 -9.77
C LEU A 117 10.39 15.47 -10.04
N LEU A 118 10.81 14.28 -10.46
CA LEU A 118 12.20 14.04 -10.86
C LEU A 118 12.57 14.83 -12.12
N ALA A 119 11.63 15.02 -13.05
CA ALA A 119 11.86 15.90 -14.20
C ALA A 119 12.12 17.36 -13.79
N ILE A 120 11.50 17.85 -12.70
CA ILE A 120 11.78 19.18 -12.14
C ILE A 120 13.24 19.30 -11.67
N VAL A 121 13.84 18.23 -11.13
CA VAL A 121 15.27 18.22 -10.76
C VAL A 121 16.14 18.54 -11.97
N THR A 122 15.85 17.90 -13.11
CA THR A 122 16.55 18.15 -14.38
C THR A 122 16.34 19.58 -14.86
N LEU A 123 15.08 20.07 -14.84
CA LEU A 123 14.76 21.44 -15.26
C LEU A 123 15.48 22.49 -14.42
N ARG A 124 15.64 22.29 -13.10
CA ARG A 124 16.38 23.22 -12.22
C ARG A 124 17.85 23.36 -12.62
N HIS A 125 18.47 22.29 -13.12
CA HIS A 125 19.85 22.35 -13.60
C HIS A 125 19.96 23.19 -14.89
N GLU A 126 19.02 23.03 -15.81
CA GLU A 126 18.95 23.81 -17.05
C GLU A 126 18.57 25.28 -16.79
N PHE A 127 17.70 25.51 -15.80
CA PHE A 127 17.23 26.84 -15.44
C PHE A 127 18.36 27.78 -15.02
N ALA A 128 19.36 27.27 -14.30
CA ALA A 128 20.51 28.05 -13.83
C ALA A 128 21.33 28.68 -14.97
N ALA A 129 21.36 28.05 -16.15
CA ALA A 129 22.09 28.53 -17.33
C ALA A 129 21.19 29.30 -18.33
N SER A 130 19.89 29.37 -18.08
CA SER A 130 18.90 29.93 -19.01
C SER A 130 18.61 31.42 -18.78
N THR A 131 18.31 32.15 -19.86
CA THR A 131 17.94 33.58 -19.83
C THR A 131 16.77 33.88 -20.76
N GLY A 132 16.08 35.01 -20.52
CA GLY A 132 14.97 35.47 -21.35
C GLY A 132 13.86 34.43 -21.55
N ALA A 133 13.36 34.30 -22.77
CA ALA A 133 12.24 33.44 -23.11
C ALA A 133 12.44 31.95 -22.76
N GLN A 134 13.69 31.46 -22.76
CA GLN A 134 13.98 30.07 -22.37
C GLN A 134 13.68 29.84 -20.88
N ARG A 135 13.99 30.83 -20.04
CA ARG A 135 13.75 30.77 -18.60
C ARG A 135 12.25 30.72 -18.30
N ASP A 136 11.47 31.57 -18.97
CA ASP A 136 10.00 31.61 -18.86
C ASP A 136 9.38 30.26 -19.27
N ALA A 137 9.88 29.66 -20.36
CA ALA A 137 9.42 28.36 -20.84
C ALA A 137 9.70 27.22 -19.84
N LEU A 138 10.87 27.21 -19.20
CA LEU A 138 11.23 26.23 -18.17
C LEU A 138 10.36 26.39 -16.91
N GLU A 139 10.04 27.62 -16.53
CA GLU A 139 9.14 27.89 -15.39
C GLU A 139 7.72 27.38 -15.65
N VAL A 140 7.15 27.68 -16.82
CA VAL A 140 5.82 27.18 -17.23
C VAL A 140 5.81 25.64 -17.27
N THR A 141 6.86 25.02 -17.82
CA THR A 141 6.99 23.57 -17.89
C THR A 141 7.05 22.94 -16.49
N GLY A 142 7.83 23.51 -15.57
CA GLY A 142 7.90 23.00 -14.21
C GLY A 142 6.56 23.15 -13.46
N ARG A 143 5.85 24.26 -13.63
CA ARG A 143 4.48 24.44 -13.08
C ARG A 143 3.51 23.39 -13.62
N ALA A 144 3.59 23.08 -14.91
CA ALA A 144 2.77 22.02 -15.52
C ALA A 144 3.08 20.64 -14.90
N LEU A 145 4.35 20.31 -14.64
CA LEU A 145 4.75 19.05 -13.98
C LEU A 145 4.26 18.97 -12.54
N VAL A 146 4.31 20.08 -11.78
CA VAL A 146 3.72 20.15 -10.45
C VAL A 146 2.21 19.90 -10.51
N ALA A 147 1.51 20.49 -11.50
CA ALA A 147 0.08 20.26 -11.69
C ALA A 147 -0.23 18.79 -12.02
N VAL A 148 0.55 18.14 -12.91
CA VAL A 148 0.40 16.70 -13.18
C VAL A 148 0.54 15.91 -11.89
N ARG A 149 1.56 16.19 -11.08
CA ARG A 149 1.75 15.55 -9.77
C ARG A 149 0.57 15.76 -8.82
N GLN A 150 0.00 16.96 -8.73
CA GLN A 150 -1.16 17.21 -7.87
C GLN A 150 -2.38 16.38 -8.32
N TRP A 151 -2.63 16.32 -9.63
CA TRP A 151 -3.71 15.52 -10.20
C TRP A 151 -3.49 14.03 -10.00
N THR A 152 -2.27 13.50 -10.18
CA THR A 152 -2.03 12.09 -9.90
C THR A 152 -2.08 11.75 -8.41
N PHE A 153 -1.75 12.69 -7.52
CA PHE A 153 -1.94 12.53 -6.08
C PHE A 153 -3.44 12.51 -5.70
N LEU A 154 -4.26 13.36 -6.33
CA LEU A 154 -5.72 13.37 -6.14
C LEU A 154 -6.35 12.08 -6.66
N VAL A 155 -6.02 11.67 -7.89
CA VAL A 155 -6.64 10.52 -8.52
C VAL A 155 -6.10 9.22 -7.93
N GLY A 156 -4.79 9.10 -7.68
CA GLY A 156 -4.20 7.89 -7.12
C GLY A 156 -4.59 7.69 -5.65
N PRO A 157 -3.79 8.18 -4.68
CA PRO A 157 -4.14 8.06 -3.26
C PRO A 157 -5.47 8.69 -2.87
N GLY A 158 -5.86 9.83 -3.47
CA GLY A 158 -7.09 10.53 -3.08
C GLY A 158 -8.39 9.84 -3.51
N LEU A 159 -8.41 9.12 -4.64
CA LEU A 159 -9.62 8.47 -5.17
C LEU A 159 -9.49 6.94 -5.14
N ILE A 160 -8.40 6.38 -5.68
CA ILE A 160 -8.23 4.93 -5.76
C ILE A 160 -8.07 4.28 -4.38
N ALA A 161 -7.57 4.99 -3.35
CA ALA A 161 -7.59 4.47 -1.98
C ALA A 161 -9.02 4.15 -1.48
N GLY A 162 -10.03 4.92 -1.91
CA GLY A 162 -11.43 4.60 -1.65
C GLY A 162 -11.85 3.28 -2.32
N VAL A 163 -11.46 3.09 -3.59
CA VAL A 163 -11.72 1.84 -4.33
C VAL A 163 -11.03 0.64 -3.67
N ASN A 164 -9.76 0.79 -3.28
CA ASN A 164 -9.02 -0.19 -2.48
C ASN A 164 -9.77 -0.54 -1.19
N GLY A 165 -10.29 0.49 -0.51
CA GLY A 165 -11.09 0.40 0.70
C GLY A 165 -12.37 -0.40 0.53
N LEU A 166 -13.10 -0.21 -0.57
CA LEU A 166 -14.31 -0.98 -0.86
C LEU A 166 -14.01 -2.47 -1.03
N PHE A 167 -13.01 -2.83 -1.85
CA PHE A 167 -12.67 -4.22 -2.10
C PHE A 167 -12.15 -4.93 -0.84
N LEU A 168 -11.13 -4.35 -0.19
CA LEU A 168 -10.54 -4.97 0.99
C LEU A 168 -11.48 -4.92 2.19
N GLY A 169 -12.17 -3.79 2.40
CA GLY A 169 -13.15 -3.60 3.46
C GLY A 169 -14.29 -4.61 3.35
N TYR A 170 -14.83 -4.84 2.15
CA TYR A 170 -15.84 -5.86 1.91
C TYR A 170 -15.37 -7.26 2.32
N VAL A 171 -14.18 -7.65 1.87
CA VAL A 171 -13.60 -8.97 2.17
C VAL A 171 -13.37 -9.13 3.67
N MET A 172 -12.80 -8.13 4.33
CA MET A 172 -12.52 -8.16 5.78
C MET A 172 -13.80 -8.16 6.62
N TYR A 173 -14.83 -7.42 6.18
CA TYR A 173 -16.13 -7.38 6.85
C TYR A 173 -16.85 -8.74 6.78
N ARG A 174 -16.86 -9.38 5.59
CA ARG A 174 -17.49 -10.69 5.38
C ARG A 174 -16.76 -11.81 6.09
N SER A 175 -15.43 -11.83 6.01
CA SER A 175 -14.61 -12.91 6.58
C SER A 175 -14.45 -12.84 8.09
N ARG A 176 -14.63 -11.66 8.71
CA ARG A 176 -14.39 -11.43 10.15
C ARG A 176 -12.97 -11.77 10.61
N LEU A 177 -12.00 -11.71 9.69
CA LEU A 177 -10.57 -11.94 9.99
C LEU A 177 -10.01 -10.88 10.95
N VAL A 178 -10.66 -9.73 11.05
CA VAL A 178 -10.37 -8.65 11.99
C VAL A 178 -11.68 -8.21 12.69
N PRO A 179 -11.63 -7.50 13.83
CA PRO A 179 -12.83 -6.98 14.48
C PRO A 179 -13.63 -6.12 13.51
N ARG A 180 -14.95 -6.35 13.44
CA ARG A 180 -15.86 -5.70 12.48
C ARG A 180 -15.77 -4.17 12.47
N ILE A 181 -15.46 -3.56 13.62
CA ILE A 181 -15.29 -2.11 13.75
C ILE A 181 -14.25 -1.60 12.73
N ILE A 182 -13.14 -2.31 12.52
CA ILE A 182 -12.07 -1.90 11.60
C ILE A 182 -12.60 -1.78 10.15
N PRO A 183 -13.08 -2.85 9.49
CA PRO A 183 -13.58 -2.74 8.13
C PRO A 183 -14.85 -1.90 8.02
N THR A 184 -15.65 -1.73 9.08
CA THR A 184 -16.78 -0.78 9.05
C THR A 184 -16.31 0.66 8.90
N ILE A 185 -15.25 1.07 9.60
CA ILE A 185 -14.65 2.41 9.42
C ILE A 185 -14.19 2.59 7.97
N GLY A 186 -13.55 1.56 7.40
CA GLY A 186 -13.11 1.58 6.00
C GLY A 186 -14.25 1.66 4.99
N LEU A 187 -15.33 0.90 5.21
CA LEU A 187 -16.51 0.90 4.35
C LEU A 187 -17.32 2.20 4.43
N ILE A 188 -17.20 2.96 5.53
CA ILE A 188 -17.74 4.32 5.64
C ILE A 188 -16.77 5.34 5.02
N GLY A 189 -15.47 5.19 5.25
CA GLY A 189 -14.46 6.10 4.73
C GLY A 189 -14.31 6.06 3.23
N ALA A 190 -14.39 4.88 2.63
CA ALA A 190 -14.24 4.70 1.20
C ALA A 190 -15.23 5.54 0.35
N PRO A 191 -16.55 5.53 0.58
CA PRO A 191 -17.44 6.43 -0.14
C PRO A 191 -17.20 7.90 0.19
N LEU A 192 -16.81 8.24 1.44
CA LEU A 192 -16.48 9.62 1.79
C LEU A 192 -15.29 10.16 1.00
N ILE A 193 -14.19 9.40 0.92
CA ILE A 193 -13.02 9.86 0.16
C ILE A 193 -13.31 9.94 -1.34
N LEU A 194 -14.14 9.04 -1.89
CA LEU A 194 -14.59 9.12 -3.28
C LEU A 194 -15.44 10.38 -3.54
N VAL A 195 -16.37 10.71 -2.65
CA VAL A 195 -17.16 11.95 -2.72
C VAL A 195 -16.24 13.16 -2.64
N SER A 196 -15.25 13.12 -1.75
CA SER A 196 -14.30 14.21 -1.58
C SER A 196 -13.43 14.42 -2.81
N ALA A 197 -12.86 13.36 -3.36
CA ALA A 197 -12.08 13.45 -4.59
C ALA A 197 -12.92 13.95 -5.77
N THR A 198 -14.18 13.50 -5.88
CA THR A 198 -15.13 13.98 -6.89
C THR A 198 -15.40 15.48 -6.71
N ALA A 199 -15.67 15.92 -5.49
CA ALA A 199 -15.89 17.33 -5.17
C ALA A 199 -14.67 18.20 -5.54
N THR A 200 -13.45 17.74 -5.25
CA THR A 200 -12.21 18.41 -5.65
C THR A 200 -12.07 18.48 -7.17
N ILE A 201 -12.37 17.39 -7.90
CA ILE A 201 -12.31 17.37 -9.38
C ILE A 201 -13.25 18.42 -9.98
N PHE A 202 -14.44 18.60 -9.41
CA PHE A 202 -15.42 19.58 -9.87
C PHE A 202 -15.22 20.99 -9.27
N GLY A 203 -14.14 21.22 -8.52
CA GLY A 203 -13.81 22.53 -7.97
C GLY A 203 -14.74 23.00 -6.84
N VAL A 204 -15.43 22.08 -6.16
CA VAL A 204 -16.26 22.41 -4.98
C VAL A 204 -15.40 22.87 -3.81
N TRP A 205 -14.21 22.28 -3.66
CA TRP A 205 -13.19 22.72 -2.73
C TRP A 205 -11.78 22.36 -3.23
N ASP A 206 -10.77 23.00 -2.64
CA ASP A 206 -9.36 22.70 -2.93
C ASP A 206 -8.95 21.32 -2.42
N GLN A 207 -7.92 20.75 -3.05
CA GLN A 207 -7.35 19.45 -2.70
C GLN A 207 -6.83 19.40 -1.26
N LEU A 208 -6.23 20.49 -0.77
CA LEU A 208 -5.75 20.65 0.61
C LEU A 208 -6.76 21.46 1.44
N SER A 209 -8.01 21.01 1.50
CA SER A 209 -9.06 21.64 2.29
C SER A 209 -9.35 20.90 3.60
N VAL A 210 -9.91 21.61 4.58
CA VAL A 210 -10.41 21.01 5.83
C VAL A 210 -11.48 19.95 5.53
N ALA A 211 -12.37 20.22 4.58
CA ALA A 211 -13.37 19.25 4.13
C ALA A 211 -12.70 17.98 3.56
N GLY A 212 -11.70 18.14 2.68
CA GLY A 212 -10.93 17.02 2.14
C GLY A 212 -10.29 16.16 3.23
N ALA A 213 -9.65 16.79 4.22
CA ALA A 213 -9.04 16.10 5.35
C ALA A 213 -10.07 15.34 6.21
N VAL A 214 -11.23 15.94 6.49
CA VAL A 214 -12.31 15.29 7.27
C VAL A 214 -12.86 14.06 6.56
N PHE A 215 -13.08 14.14 5.25
CA PHE A 215 -13.61 13.02 4.47
C PHE A 215 -12.59 11.91 4.24
N GLY A 216 -11.28 12.26 4.16
CA GLY A 216 -10.20 11.28 4.04
C GLY A 216 -9.81 10.60 5.35
N PHE A 217 -10.03 11.26 6.49
CA PHE A 217 -9.61 10.76 7.81
C PHE A 217 -10.10 9.33 8.13
N PRO A 218 -11.37 8.95 7.88
CA PRO A 218 -11.82 7.59 8.15
C PRO A 218 -11.06 6.52 7.37
N VAL A 219 -10.65 6.78 6.12
CA VAL A 219 -9.83 5.84 5.33
C VAL A 219 -8.45 5.69 5.95
N ALA A 220 -7.79 6.80 6.29
CA ALA A 220 -6.50 6.76 6.96
C ALA A 220 -6.57 6.01 8.32
N ALA A 221 -7.62 6.27 9.10
CA ALA A 221 -7.86 5.58 10.37
C ALA A 221 -8.09 4.08 10.17
N TRP A 222 -8.83 3.69 9.13
CA TRP A 222 -9.05 2.29 8.77
C TRP A 222 -7.76 1.58 8.37
N GLU A 223 -6.98 2.13 7.44
CA GLU A 223 -5.74 1.51 6.95
C GLU A 223 -4.71 1.38 8.07
N LEU A 224 -4.54 2.41 8.90
CA LEU A 224 -3.64 2.37 10.04
C LEU A 224 -4.10 1.34 11.08
N SER A 225 -5.39 1.30 11.40
CA SER A 225 -5.96 0.32 12.33
C SER A 225 -5.78 -1.11 11.82
N LEU A 226 -5.97 -1.33 10.52
CA LEU A 226 -5.78 -2.63 9.88
C LEU A 226 -4.31 -3.04 9.93
N GLY A 227 -3.39 -2.15 9.57
CA GLY A 227 -1.94 -2.38 9.63
C GLY A 227 -1.47 -2.76 11.04
N MET A 228 -1.88 -1.98 12.05
CA MET A 228 -1.60 -2.26 13.46
C MET A 228 -2.18 -3.62 13.90
N TRP A 229 -3.44 -3.90 13.57
CA TRP A 229 -4.09 -5.14 13.96
C TRP A 229 -3.39 -6.37 13.35
N LEU A 230 -3.14 -6.34 12.05
CA LEU A 230 -2.49 -7.43 11.34
C LEU A 230 -1.04 -7.66 11.84
N THR A 231 -0.33 -6.58 12.15
CA THR A 231 1.04 -6.64 12.68
C THR A 231 1.08 -7.26 14.07
N PHE A 232 0.27 -6.81 15.01
CA PHE A 232 0.40 -7.24 16.42
C PHE A 232 -0.47 -8.44 16.79
N LYS A 233 -1.69 -8.53 16.25
CA LYS A 233 -2.68 -9.57 16.61
C LYS A 233 -2.84 -10.63 15.53
N GLY A 234 -2.77 -10.24 14.26
CA GLY A 234 -3.00 -11.15 13.13
C GLY A 234 -4.48 -11.51 12.93
N PHE A 235 -4.74 -12.51 12.08
CA PHE A 235 -6.10 -12.92 11.76
C PHE A 235 -6.81 -13.62 12.92
N ARG A 236 -8.10 -13.32 13.10
CA ARG A 236 -8.97 -13.99 14.07
C ARG A 236 -9.30 -15.42 13.62
N PRO A 237 -9.51 -16.35 14.57
CA PRO A 237 -10.01 -17.68 14.27
C PRO A 237 -11.41 -17.60 13.64
N THR A 238 -11.52 -18.12 12.44
CA THR A 238 -12.72 -18.25 11.60
C THR A 238 -12.63 -19.55 10.82
N THR A 239 -13.74 -20.04 10.23
CA THR A 239 -13.73 -21.24 9.39
C THR A 239 -12.63 -21.19 8.32
N LEU A 240 -12.48 -20.04 7.66
CA LEU A 240 -11.42 -19.76 6.67
C LEU A 240 -9.99 -19.99 7.18
N THR A 241 -9.75 -19.73 8.47
CA THR A 241 -8.43 -19.93 9.10
C THR A 241 -8.27 -21.32 9.68
N LEU A 242 -9.37 -21.96 10.10
CA LEU A 242 -9.38 -23.31 10.69
C LEU A 242 -9.14 -24.38 9.61
N ASP A 243 -9.71 -24.23 8.42
CA ASP A 243 -9.50 -25.17 7.29
C ASP A 243 -8.01 -25.25 6.89
N THR A 244 -7.27 -24.16 7.04
CA THR A 244 -5.81 -24.12 6.81
C THR A 244 -4.95 -24.74 7.90
N VAL A 245 -5.47 -24.92 9.11
CA VAL A 245 -4.76 -25.61 10.19
C VAL A 245 -4.95 -27.13 10.08
N VAL A 246 -6.05 -27.56 9.45
CA VAL A 246 -6.40 -28.99 9.30
C VAL A 246 -5.82 -29.60 8.02
N ALA A 247 -5.58 -28.82 6.96
CA ALA A 247 -4.90 -29.33 5.77
C ALA A 247 -3.44 -29.73 6.13
N PRO A 248 -3.05 -31.01 6.02
CA PRO A 248 -1.67 -31.42 6.22
C PRO A 248 -0.80 -30.67 5.20
N ASP A 249 0.42 -30.28 5.61
CA ASP A 249 1.42 -29.67 4.73
C ASP A 249 1.78 -30.68 3.60
N THR A 250 0.99 -30.71 2.53
CA THR A 250 1.18 -31.56 1.33
C THR A 250 2.44 -31.22 0.53
N PHE A 251 3.22 -30.24 0.99
CA PHE A 251 4.52 -29.91 0.42
C PHE A 251 5.64 -30.87 0.87
N GLY A 252 5.42 -31.68 1.92
CA GLY A 252 6.40 -32.67 2.40
C GLY A 252 6.26 -34.07 1.80
N SER A 253 5.07 -34.45 1.30
CA SER A 253 4.79 -35.83 0.88
C SER A 253 5.18 -36.17 -0.56
N VAL A 254 5.64 -35.20 -1.35
CA VAL A 254 6.04 -35.41 -2.75
C VAL A 254 7.52 -35.84 -2.86
N ILE A 255 8.33 -35.67 -1.80
CA ILE A 255 9.75 -36.05 -1.80
C ILE A 255 9.97 -37.50 -1.33
N ASP A 256 8.99 -38.11 -0.65
CA ASP A 256 9.11 -39.48 -0.09
C ASP A 256 8.59 -40.59 -1.02
N SER A 257 8.05 -40.27 -2.20
CA SER A 257 7.63 -41.27 -3.19
C SER A 257 8.65 -41.37 -4.33
N ALA A 258 9.84 -41.86 -4.04
CA ALA A 258 10.71 -42.44 -5.08
C ALA A 258 10.17 -43.83 -5.46
N PRO A 259 10.08 -44.19 -6.74
CA PRO A 259 9.61 -45.51 -7.15
C PRO A 259 10.69 -46.57 -6.85
N GLU A 260 10.31 -47.63 -6.15
CA GLU A 260 11.14 -48.84 -6.01
C GLU A 260 11.50 -49.39 -7.39
N ALA A 261 12.80 -49.68 -7.56
CA ALA A 261 13.38 -50.16 -8.78
C ALA A 261 12.74 -51.48 -9.24
N ILE A 262 12.33 -51.50 -10.52
CA ILE A 262 12.01 -52.71 -11.26
C ILE A 262 13.31 -53.53 -11.38
N ALA A 263 13.42 -54.61 -10.61
CA ALA A 263 14.39 -55.66 -10.84
C ALA A 263 13.90 -56.50 -12.03
N ILE A 264 14.57 -56.39 -13.17
CA ILE A 264 14.39 -57.30 -14.30
C ILE A 264 15.26 -58.54 -14.02
N GLY A 265 14.58 -59.66 -13.81
CA GLY A 265 15.05 -60.99 -14.20
C GLY A 265 14.34 -61.39 -15.49
#